data_AF-W7VYU7-F1
#
_entry.id   AF-W7VYU7-F1
#
_cell.length_a   1.000
_cell.length_b   1.000
_cell.length_c   1.000
_cell.angle_alpha   90.00
_cell.angle_beta   90.00
_cell.angle_gamma   90.00
#
_symmetry.space_group_name_H-M   'P 1'
#
loop_
_entity.id
_entity.type
_entity.pdbx_description
1 polymer ?
#
loop_
_entity_poly.entity_id
_entity_poly.type
_entity_poly.pdbx_seq_one_letter_code
_entity_poly.pdbx_strand_id
1 'polypeptide(L)'
;MELVTDAHGDAAPRLNDVAFTPEEARRHHAALLAEVVRMLCAGVVHGDLSEFNILLAADGPVIIDLPQAVDAAGNNHASRMLLRDVSNLSGYFGRYAPELLPTDFGPEIWDLYQRGMLHPDVVLTGRFDRSTAAVDLGSVLREIDDARAAEAARRQRLQTVV
;
A
#
# COMPACT_ATOMS: atom_id res chain seq x y z
N MET A 1 4.00 25.47 -0.96
CA MET A 1 4.78 24.28 -1.33
C MET A 1 6.23 24.72 -1.38
N GLU A 2 7.12 23.98 -0.71
CA GLU A 2 8.55 24.26 -0.71
C GLU A 2 9.20 23.67 -1.99
N LEU A 3 10.26 24.31 -2.50
CA LEU A 3 11.00 23.81 -3.65
C LEU A 3 11.91 22.66 -3.19
N VAL A 4 11.75 21.49 -3.81
CA VAL A 4 12.65 20.35 -3.60
C VAL A 4 13.82 20.48 -4.57
N THR A 5 15.05 20.52 -4.05
CA THR A 5 16.27 20.73 -4.83
C THR A 5 17.16 19.50 -4.87
N ASP A 6 17.88 19.31 -5.97
CA ASP A 6 18.93 18.30 -6.08
C ASP A 6 20.24 18.76 -5.41
N ALA A 7 21.30 17.95 -5.55
CA ALA A 7 22.62 18.23 -4.98
C ALA A 7 23.32 19.47 -5.57
N HIS A 8 22.83 20.00 -6.69
CA HIS A 8 23.36 21.19 -7.36
C HIS A 8 22.58 22.46 -7.03
N GLY A 9 21.47 22.34 -6.28
CA GLY A 9 20.57 23.44 -5.96
C GLY A 9 19.54 23.73 -7.06
N ASP A 10 19.48 22.89 -8.08
CA ASP A 10 18.48 22.95 -9.14
C ASP A 10 17.21 22.19 -8.71
N ALA A 11 16.11 22.36 -9.44
CA ALA A 11 14.87 21.62 -9.14
C ALA A 11 15.12 20.11 -9.26
N ALA A 12 14.75 19.36 -8.22
CA ALA A 12 14.98 17.92 -8.16
C ALA A 12 14.32 17.20 -9.36
N PRO A 13 15.05 16.34 -10.11
CA PRO A 13 14.48 15.60 -11.22
C PRO A 13 13.47 14.56 -10.71
N ARG A 14 12.52 14.17 -11.57
CA ARG A 14 11.64 13.04 -11.26
C ARG A 14 12.44 11.75 -11.35
N LEU A 15 12.06 10.77 -10.53
CA LEU A 15 12.69 9.45 -10.53
C LEU A 15 12.72 8.85 -11.95
N ASN A 16 11.62 8.97 -12.70
CA ASN A 16 11.50 8.49 -14.08
C ASN A 16 12.61 9.00 -15.04
N ASP A 17 13.16 10.19 -14.78
CA ASP A 17 14.11 10.85 -15.68
C ASP A 17 15.57 10.51 -15.33
N VAL A 18 15.79 9.64 -14.34
CA VAL A 18 17.12 9.25 -13.82
C VAL A 18 17.37 7.77 -14.08
N ALA A 19 18.60 7.44 -14.45
CA ALA A 19 19.07 6.05 -14.53
C ALA A 19 19.94 5.72 -13.31
N PHE A 20 19.80 4.48 -12.81
CA PHE A 20 20.47 4.05 -11.59
C PHE A 20 21.41 2.88 -11.86
N THR A 21 22.49 2.82 -11.09
CA THR A 21 23.21 1.56 -10.86
C THR A 21 22.37 0.61 -9.99
N PRO A 22 22.64 -0.71 -10.01
CA PRO A 22 21.93 -1.65 -9.16
C PRO A 22 22.03 -1.33 -7.66
N GLU A 23 23.15 -0.77 -7.21
CA GLU A 23 23.35 -0.38 -5.80
C GLU A 23 22.48 0.82 -5.42
N GLU A 24 22.45 1.85 -6.26
CA GLU A 24 21.58 3.02 -6.07
C GLU A 24 20.11 2.63 -6.10
N ALA A 25 19.72 1.76 -7.04
CA ALA A 25 18.34 1.26 -7.13
C ALA A 25 17.89 0.59 -5.82
N ARG A 26 18.72 -0.28 -5.22
CA ARG A 26 18.41 -0.90 -3.93
C ARG A 26 18.29 0.13 -2.81
N ARG A 27 19.20 1.10 -2.76
CA ARG A 27 19.21 2.15 -1.74
C ARG A 27 17.96 3.03 -1.82
N HIS A 28 17.61 3.50 -3.01
CA HIS A 28 16.42 4.35 -3.22
C HIS A 28 15.12 3.56 -3.03
N HIS A 29 15.06 2.30 -3.46
CA HIS A 29 13.92 1.43 -3.17
C HIS A 29 13.69 1.25 -1.67
N ALA A 30 14.76 0.96 -0.91
CA ALA A 30 14.66 0.82 0.55
C ALA A 30 14.23 2.13 1.24
N ALA A 31 14.75 3.28 0.80
CA ALA A 31 14.34 4.58 1.32
C ALA A 31 12.86 4.87 1.05
N LEU A 32 12.37 4.58 -0.16
CA LEU A 32 10.97 4.77 -0.53
C LEU A 32 10.02 3.81 0.22
N LEU A 33 10.44 2.56 0.46
CA LEU A 33 9.67 1.67 1.33
C LEU A 33 9.53 2.22 2.76
N ALA A 34 10.60 2.83 3.29
CA ALA A 34 10.53 3.48 4.60
C ALA A 34 9.56 4.68 4.60
N GLU A 35 9.50 5.46 3.51
CA GLU A 35 8.49 6.51 3.36
C GLU A 35 7.07 5.96 3.27
N VAL A 36 6.85 4.87 2.51
CA VAL A 36 5.56 4.18 2.45
C VAL A 36 5.11 3.70 3.84
N VAL A 37 6.04 3.13 4.62
CA VAL A 37 5.77 2.73 6.01
C VAL A 37 5.40 3.94 6.87
N ARG A 38 6.16 5.04 6.78
CA ARG A 38 5.85 6.29 7.51
C ARG A 38 4.47 6.84 7.18
N MET A 39 4.13 6.91 5.90
CA MET A 39 2.80 7.35 5.44
C MET A 39 1.70 6.46 6.02
N LEU A 40 1.87 5.14 5.94
CA LEU A 40 0.88 4.20 6.46
C LEU A 40 0.75 4.27 8.00
N CYS A 41 1.85 4.48 8.72
CA CYS A 41 1.81 4.74 10.16
C CYS A 41 1.07 6.03 10.52
N ALA A 42 1.10 7.03 9.62
CA ALA A 42 0.30 8.25 9.74
C ALA A 42 -1.17 8.06 9.28
N GLY A 43 -1.57 6.84 8.93
CA GLY A 43 -2.94 6.52 8.48
C GLY A 43 -3.19 6.84 7.00
N VAL A 44 -2.16 7.06 6.20
CA VAL A 44 -2.29 7.53 4.81
C VAL A 44 -1.71 6.51 3.83
N VAL A 45 -2.48 6.18 2.78
CA VAL A 45 -1.98 5.48 1.59
C VAL A 45 -1.91 6.47 0.45
N HIS A 46 -0.78 6.51 -0.27
CA HIS A 46 -0.59 7.47 -1.37
C HIS A 46 -1.67 7.35 -2.46
N GLY A 47 -1.99 6.11 -2.87
CA GLY A 47 -3.10 5.85 -3.76
C GLY A 47 -2.83 6.06 -5.25
N ASP A 48 -1.60 6.43 -5.62
CA ASP A 48 -1.13 6.59 -7.01
C ASP A 48 0.41 6.68 -7.07
N LEU A 49 1.11 5.89 -6.25
CA LEU A 49 2.57 6.02 -6.17
C LEU A 49 3.23 5.38 -7.40
N SER A 50 4.08 6.16 -8.07
CA SER A 50 4.84 5.75 -9.25
C SER A 50 6.13 6.56 -9.39
N GLU A 51 6.99 6.19 -10.33
CA GLU A 51 8.22 6.93 -10.65
C GLU A 51 7.99 8.39 -11.08
N PHE A 52 6.76 8.73 -11.48
CA PHE A 52 6.38 10.09 -11.83
C PHE A 52 6.07 10.95 -10.62
N ASN A 53 5.65 10.36 -9.50
CA ASN A 53 5.25 11.06 -8.27
C ASN A 53 6.36 11.07 -7.21
N ILE A 54 7.62 10.93 -7.65
CA ILE A 54 8.80 10.90 -6.79
C ILE A 54 9.85 11.85 -7.37
N LEU A 55 10.36 12.75 -6.54
CA LEU A 55 11.50 13.62 -6.85
C LEU A 55 12.76 13.09 -6.20
N LEU A 56 13.91 13.20 -6.87
CA LEU A 56 15.20 12.82 -6.31
C LEU A 56 15.91 14.05 -5.75
N ALA A 57 15.68 14.33 -4.47
CA ALA A 57 16.34 15.43 -3.76
C ALA A 57 17.79 15.07 -3.39
N ALA A 58 18.55 16.08 -2.95
CA ALA A 58 19.94 15.91 -2.52
C ALA A 58 20.12 14.87 -1.38
N ASP A 59 19.14 14.80 -0.48
CA ASP A 59 19.13 13.95 0.71
C ASP A 59 18.39 12.62 0.51
N GLY A 60 17.64 12.47 -0.59
CA GLY A 60 16.97 11.22 -0.92
C GLY A 60 15.72 11.39 -1.80
N PRO A 61 15.02 10.29 -2.10
CA PRO A 61 13.78 10.34 -2.85
C PRO A 61 12.65 10.90 -1.98
N VAL A 62 11.89 11.86 -2.54
CA VAL A 62 10.76 12.54 -1.88
C VAL A 62 9.47 12.20 -2.63
N ILE A 63 8.49 11.68 -1.92
CA ILE A 63 7.16 11.40 -2.45
C ILE A 63 6.36 12.71 -2.53
N ILE A 64 5.71 12.96 -3.67
CA ILE A 64 4.91 14.16 -3.94
C ILE A 64 3.52 13.77 -4.46
N ASP A 65 2.65 14.77 -4.60
CA ASP A 65 1.32 14.63 -5.21
C ASP A 65 0.34 13.73 -4.43
N LEU A 66 -0.16 14.28 -3.31
CA LEU A 66 -1.09 13.60 -2.39
C LEU A 66 -2.61 13.83 -2.60
N PRO A 67 -3.16 14.45 -3.68
CA PRO A 67 -4.61 14.65 -3.79
C PRO A 67 -5.39 13.33 -3.95
N GLN A 68 -4.72 12.25 -4.35
CA GLN A 68 -5.27 10.89 -4.43
C GLN A 68 -5.03 10.06 -3.17
N ALA A 69 -4.39 10.63 -2.15
CA ALA A 69 -4.11 9.94 -0.91
C ALA A 69 -5.40 9.64 -0.15
N VAL A 70 -5.47 8.44 0.44
CA VAL A 70 -6.67 7.93 1.11
C VAL A 70 -6.36 7.53 2.54
N ASP A 71 -7.38 7.62 3.39
CA ASP A 71 -7.33 7.13 4.77
C ASP A 71 -7.24 5.59 4.79
N ALA A 72 -6.20 5.07 5.44
CA ALA A 72 -5.86 3.66 5.45
C ALA A 72 -6.89 2.81 6.20
N ALA A 73 -7.54 3.39 7.23
CA ALA A 73 -8.53 2.70 8.06
C ALA A 73 -9.96 2.77 7.48
N GLY A 74 -10.32 3.90 6.87
CA GLY A 74 -11.66 4.22 6.40
C GLY A 74 -11.93 3.91 4.93
N ASN A 75 -10.91 3.60 4.13
CA ASN A 75 -11.08 3.26 2.72
C ASN A 75 -10.95 1.75 2.47
N ASN A 76 -12.04 1.12 2.02
CA ASN A 76 -12.10 -0.32 1.69
C ASN A 76 -11.11 -0.75 0.58
N HIS A 77 -10.55 0.20 -0.17
CA HIS A 77 -9.58 -0.04 -1.24
C HIS A 77 -8.13 0.26 -0.83
N ALA A 78 -7.89 0.79 0.38
CA ALA A 78 -6.55 1.17 0.87
C ALA A 78 -5.52 0.04 0.73
N SER A 79 -5.87 -1.19 1.13
CA SER A 79 -4.99 -2.36 1.00
C SER A 79 -4.54 -2.57 -0.46
N ARG A 80 -5.49 -2.61 -1.39
CA ARG A 80 -5.19 -2.83 -2.82
C ARG A 80 -4.35 -1.70 -3.38
N MET A 81 -4.65 -0.47 -2.99
CA MET A 81 -3.89 0.71 -3.43
C MET A 81 -2.45 0.66 -2.93
N LEU A 82 -2.22 0.35 -1.66
CA LEU A 82 -0.87 0.17 -1.09
C LEU A 82 -0.10 -0.94 -1.82
N LEU A 83 -0.72 -2.10 -2.03
CA LEU A 83 -0.08 -3.22 -2.72
C LEU A 83 0.35 -2.83 -4.14
N ARG A 84 -0.48 -2.07 -4.85
CA ARG A 84 -0.15 -1.55 -6.18
C ARG A 84 0.98 -0.52 -6.11
N ASP A 85 0.90 0.42 -5.18
CA ASP A 85 1.91 1.47 -4.97
C ASP A 85 3.30 0.85 -4.71
N VAL A 86 3.38 -0.13 -3.81
CA VAL A 86 4.63 -0.86 -3.53
C VAL A 86 5.08 -1.69 -4.74
N SER A 87 4.15 -2.35 -5.43
CA SER A 87 4.46 -3.11 -6.66
C SER A 87 5.01 -2.23 -7.78
N ASN A 88 4.56 -0.98 -7.89
CA ASN A 88 5.09 -0.03 -8.88
C ASN A 88 6.55 0.31 -8.57
N LEU A 89 6.89 0.52 -7.29
CA LEU A 89 8.29 0.73 -6.87
C LEU A 89 9.15 -0.49 -7.23
N SER A 90 8.71 -1.70 -6.86
CA SER A 90 9.46 -2.92 -7.18
C SER A 90 9.59 -3.15 -8.69
N GLY A 91 8.55 -2.83 -9.47
CA GLY A 91 8.56 -2.92 -10.93
C GLY A 91 9.50 -1.91 -11.59
N TYR A 92 9.56 -0.68 -11.08
CA TYR A 92 10.46 0.35 -11.58
C TYR A 92 11.92 0.02 -11.26
N PHE A 93 12.25 -0.19 -9.98
CA PHE A 93 13.63 -0.49 -9.57
C PHE A 93 14.10 -1.86 -10.03
N GLY A 94 13.18 -2.81 -10.25
CA GLY A 94 13.45 -4.13 -10.82
C GLY A 94 14.07 -4.09 -12.22
N ARG A 95 13.92 -2.97 -12.94
CA ARG A 95 14.62 -2.73 -14.23
C ARG A 95 16.14 -2.63 -14.05
N TYR A 96 16.60 -2.22 -12.87
CA TYR A 96 18.02 -2.04 -12.52
C TYR A 96 18.54 -3.12 -11.56
N ALA A 97 17.68 -3.65 -10.69
CA ALA A 97 17.97 -4.70 -9.72
C ALA A 97 16.88 -5.80 -9.75
N PRO A 98 16.98 -6.79 -10.67
CA PRO A 98 15.92 -7.77 -10.93
C PRO A 98 15.46 -8.59 -9.72
N GLU A 99 16.33 -8.77 -8.72
CA GLU A 99 16.02 -9.46 -7.47
C GLU A 99 14.97 -8.74 -6.59
N LEU A 100 14.60 -7.49 -6.91
CA LEU A 100 13.51 -6.77 -6.25
C LEU A 100 12.12 -7.20 -6.76
N LEU A 101 12.03 -7.71 -7.99
CA LEU A 101 10.76 -8.11 -8.61
C LEU A 101 9.99 -9.21 -7.84
N PRO A 102 10.64 -10.27 -7.32
CA PRO A 102 9.93 -11.34 -6.60
C PRO A 102 9.68 -11.04 -5.11
N THR A 103 9.85 -9.80 -4.65
CA THR A 103 9.65 -9.44 -3.24
C THR A 103 8.18 -9.14 -2.94
N ASP A 104 7.72 -9.48 -1.72
CA ASP A 104 6.34 -9.29 -1.26
C ASP A 104 6.25 -8.20 -0.16
N PHE A 105 6.95 -7.07 -0.35
CA PHE A 105 6.91 -5.96 0.62
C PHE A 105 5.49 -5.40 0.83
N GLY A 106 4.67 -5.30 -0.21
CA GLY A 106 3.32 -4.75 -0.10
C GLY A 106 2.43 -5.55 0.86
N PRO A 107 2.28 -6.87 0.65
CA PRO A 107 1.59 -7.76 1.59
C PRO A 107 2.19 -7.76 3.00
N GLU A 108 3.53 -7.80 3.12
CA GLU A 108 4.22 -7.77 4.41
C GLU A 108 3.90 -6.50 5.22
N ILE A 109 4.01 -5.32 4.58
CA ILE A 109 3.71 -4.03 5.21
C ILE A 109 2.23 -3.97 5.65
N TRP A 110 1.31 -4.45 4.81
CA TRP A 110 -0.11 -4.43 5.14
C TRP A 110 -0.47 -5.37 6.30
N ASP A 111 0.11 -6.57 6.35
CA ASP A 111 -0.09 -7.50 7.47
C ASP A 111 0.40 -6.91 8.79
N LEU A 112 1.60 -6.32 8.80
CA LEU A 112 2.15 -5.62 9.97
C LEU A 112 1.21 -4.50 10.43
N TYR A 113 0.66 -3.73 9.49
CA TYR A 113 -0.31 -2.66 9.78
C TYR A 113 -1.58 -3.22 10.43
N GLN A 114 -2.20 -4.25 9.81
CA GLN A 114 -3.43 -4.85 10.32
C GLN A 114 -3.27 -5.48 11.71
N ARG A 115 -2.07 -5.99 12.02
CA ARG A 115 -1.74 -6.57 13.33
C ARG A 115 -1.34 -5.53 14.37
N GLY A 116 -1.28 -4.24 14.01
CA GLY A 116 -0.84 -3.17 14.89
C GLY A 116 0.65 -3.24 15.26
N MET A 117 1.46 -3.91 14.43
CA MET A 117 2.90 -4.09 14.64
C MET A 117 3.75 -3.22 13.70
N LEU A 118 3.14 -2.51 12.76
CA LEU A 118 3.86 -1.59 11.89
C LEU A 118 4.35 -0.37 12.69
N HIS A 119 5.64 -0.08 12.55
CA HIS A 119 6.26 1.13 13.07
C HIS A 119 7.38 1.60 12.12
N PRO A 120 7.81 2.88 12.16
CA PRO A 120 8.79 3.43 11.22
C PRO A 120 10.12 2.67 11.17
N ASP A 121 10.56 2.09 12.29
CA ASP A 121 11.82 1.36 12.39
C ASP A 121 11.70 -0.15 12.10
N VAL A 122 10.57 -0.61 11.53
CA VAL A 122 10.36 -2.03 11.26
C VAL A 122 11.32 -2.52 10.19
N VAL A 123 11.95 -3.67 10.43
CA VAL A 123 12.83 -4.31 9.46
C VAL A 123 11.99 -5.22 8.57
N LEU A 124 11.79 -4.78 7.33
CA LEU A 124 11.08 -5.56 6.31
C LEU A 124 11.99 -6.64 5.73
N THR A 125 11.43 -7.82 5.51
CA THR A 125 12.14 -8.99 4.98
C THR A 125 11.98 -9.13 3.46
N GLY A 126 10.95 -8.50 2.89
CA GLY A 126 10.56 -8.66 1.49
C GLY A 126 9.94 -10.01 1.21
N ARG A 127 9.59 -10.78 2.24
CA ARG A 127 9.02 -12.12 2.15
C ARG A 127 7.72 -12.16 2.91
N PHE A 128 6.66 -12.61 2.26
CA PHE A 128 5.36 -12.77 2.88
C PHE A 128 4.78 -14.13 2.56
N ASP A 129 4.51 -14.93 3.59
CA ASP A 129 3.76 -16.16 3.42
C ASP A 129 2.27 -15.81 3.32
N ARG A 130 1.74 -15.85 2.10
CA ARG A 130 0.31 -15.65 1.88
C ARG A 130 -0.39 -16.84 2.50
N SER A 131 -0.95 -16.65 3.69
CA SER A 131 -1.88 -17.62 4.26
C SER A 131 -3.03 -17.80 3.27
N THR A 132 -3.00 -18.92 2.56
CA THR A 132 -4.07 -19.36 1.63
C THR A 132 -5.23 -19.99 2.40
N ALA A 133 -5.28 -19.82 3.73
CA ALA A 133 -6.41 -20.25 4.54
C ALA A 133 -7.69 -19.72 3.86
N ALA A 134 -8.46 -20.66 3.30
CA ALA A 134 -9.64 -20.35 2.52
C ALA A 134 -10.52 -19.43 3.36
N VAL A 135 -10.77 -18.22 2.87
CA VAL A 135 -11.80 -17.35 3.43
C VAL A 135 -13.07 -18.20 3.48
N ASP A 136 -13.61 -18.45 4.68
CA ASP A 136 -14.84 -19.26 4.84
C ASP A 136 -16.02 -18.45 4.29
N LEU A 137 -16.15 -18.46 2.97
CA LEU A 137 -17.27 -17.88 2.25
C LEU A 137 -18.59 -18.52 2.68
N GLY A 138 -18.54 -19.76 3.17
CA GLY A 138 -19.68 -20.44 3.75
C GLY A 138 -20.19 -19.75 5.02
N SER A 139 -19.31 -19.22 5.87
CA SER A 139 -19.73 -18.45 7.06
C SER A 139 -20.48 -17.18 6.66
N VAL A 140 -19.95 -16.45 5.69
CA VAL A 140 -20.57 -15.21 5.20
C VAL A 140 -21.93 -15.47 4.56
N LEU A 141 -22.02 -16.53 3.74
CA LEU A 141 -23.29 -16.92 3.11
C LEU A 141 -24.34 -17.37 4.14
N ARG A 142 -23.94 -18.13 5.18
CA ARG A 142 -24.83 -18.52 6.28
C ARG A 142 -25.43 -17.31 7.00
N GLU A 143 -24.62 -16.31 7.31
CA GLU A 143 -25.10 -15.08 7.96
C GLU A 143 -26.11 -14.31 7.10
N ILE A 144 -25.89 -14.24 5.79
CA ILE A 144 -26.81 -13.58 4.84
C ILE A 144 -28.15 -14.34 4.78
N ASP A 145 -28.09 -15.66 4.71
CA ASP A 145 -29.30 -16.49 4.61
C ASP A 145 -30.10 -16.48 5.92
N ASP A 146 -29.42 -16.49 7.07
CA ASP A 146 -30.06 -16.34 8.38
C ASP A 146 -30.75 -14.98 8.53
N ALA A 147 -30.10 -13.89 8.07
CA ALA A 147 -30.70 -12.56 8.06
C ALA A 147 -31.94 -12.49 7.16
N ARG A 148 -31.90 -13.11 5.99
CA ARG A 148 -33.04 -13.21 5.07
C ARG A 148 -34.20 -14.03 5.65
N ALA A 149 -33.90 -15.14 6.31
CA ALA A 149 -34.90 -15.98 6.96
C ALA A 149 -35.58 -15.25 8.13
N ALA A 150 -34.81 -14.52 8.95
CA ALA A 150 -35.35 -13.70 10.03
C ALA A 150 -36.27 -12.59 9.50
N GLU A 151 -35.91 -11.93 8.39
CA GLU A 151 -36.74 -10.91 7.77
C GLU A 151 -38.05 -11.48 7.18
N ALA A 152 -37.97 -12.63 6.51
CA ALA A 152 -39.15 -13.34 5.99
C ALA A 152 -40.12 -13.74 7.11
N ALA A 153 -39.60 -14.30 8.20
CA ALA A 153 -40.40 -14.69 9.37
C ALA A 153 -41.04 -13.46 10.07
N ARG A 154 -40.39 -12.30 10.02
CA ARG A 154 -40.94 -11.05 10.54
C ARG A 154 -42.07 -10.52 9.65
N ARG A 155 -41.91 -10.57 8.32
CA ARG A 155 -42.96 -10.18 7.36
C ARG A 155 -44.20 -11.06 7.45
N GLN A 156 -44.03 -12.38 7.58
CA GLN A 156 -45.15 -13.31 7.76
C GLN A 156 -45.91 -13.01 9.06
N ARG A 157 -45.22 -12.78 10.18
CA ARG A 157 -45.85 -12.38 11.45
C ARG A 157 -46.66 -11.09 11.33
N LEU A 158 -46.21 -10.12 10.54
CA LEU A 158 -46.96 -8.88 10.29
C LEU A 158 -48.18 -9.08 9.37
N GLN A 159 -48.14 -10.05 8.47
CA GLN A 159 -49.24 -10.37 7.54
C GLN A 159 -50.33 -11.24 8.18
N THR A 160 -50.01 -12.03 9.22
CA THR A 160 -50.97 -12.91 9.91
C THR A 160 -51.71 -12.21 11.08
N VAL A 161 -51.42 -10.94 11.38
CA VAL A 161 -52.02 -10.17 12.50
C VAL A 161 -53.16 -9.23 12.03
N VAL A 162 -53.74 -9.48 10.85
CA VAL A 162 -54.97 -8.82 10.35
C VAL A 162 -56.09 -9.85 10.29
#